data_AF-A0A2N1LAY5-F1
#
_entry.id   AF-A0A2N1LAY5-F1
#
_cell.length_a   1.000
_cell.length_b   1.000
_cell.length_c   1.000
_cell.angle_alpha   90.00
_cell.angle_beta   90.00
_cell.angle_gamma   90.00
#
_symmetry.space_group_name_H-M   'P 1'
#
loop_
_entity.id
_entity.type
_entity.pdbx_description
1 polymer ?
#
loop_
_entity_poly.entity_id
_entity_poly.type
_entity_poly.pdbx_seq_one_letter_code
_entity_poly.pdbx_strand_id
1 'polypeptide(L)'
;MDASTSTHVNLSVETVEGWSVVNVKEFLNSKRDYFSLSDTEIGILEKNGINGRAFLDITKEELLSLNVRLGPAKNISKFVAQQIFITRSYDLPVCYIII
;
A
#
# COMPACT_ATOMS: atom_id res chain seq x y z
N MET A 1 -23.58 20.35 3.04
CA MET A 1 -23.85 19.00 2.49
C MET A 1 -22.49 18.45 2.14
N ASP A 2 -21.90 17.71 3.07
CA ASP A 2 -20.51 17.28 2.98
C ASP A 2 -20.42 16.12 2.00
N ALA A 3 -19.79 16.37 0.86
CA ALA A 3 -19.38 15.32 -0.06
C ALA A 3 -18.20 14.60 0.58
N SER A 4 -18.45 13.44 1.20
CA SER A 4 -17.40 12.48 1.49
C SER A 4 -16.85 11.95 0.17
N THR A 5 -15.88 12.67 -0.38
CA THR A 5 -15.10 12.20 -1.51
C THR A 5 -14.19 11.09 -0.99
N SER A 6 -14.68 9.85 -1.04
CA SER A 6 -13.83 8.65 -0.98
C SER A 6 -12.99 8.64 -2.25
N THR A 7 -11.87 9.37 -2.23
CA THR A 7 -10.91 9.39 -3.33
C THR A 7 -10.26 8.02 -3.38
N HIS A 8 -10.76 7.18 -4.27
CA HIS A 8 -10.11 5.94 -4.68
C HIS A 8 -8.88 6.34 -5.49
N VAL A 9 -7.79 6.68 -4.79
CA VAL A 9 -6.53 7.08 -5.42
C VAL A 9 -6.03 5.86 -6.19
N ASN A 10 -6.14 5.90 -7.52
CA ASN A 10 -5.60 4.86 -8.39
C ASN A 10 -4.10 5.15 -8.53
N LEU A 11 -3.30 4.60 -7.62
CA LEU A 11 -1.84 4.70 -7.66
C LEU A 11 -1.33 3.61 -8.60
N SER A 12 -0.57 3.98 -9.64
CA SER A 12 0.10 2.95 -10.44
C SER A 12 1.22 2.30 -9.63
N VAL A 13 1.43 1.00 -9.83
CA VAL A 13 2.52 0.25 -9.19
C VAL A 13 3.87 0.89 -9.49
N GLU A 14 4.12 1.33 -10.72
CA GLU A 14 5.35 2.02 -11.12
C GLU A 14 5.62 3.29 -10.29
N THR A 15 4.56 4.08 -10.00
CA THR A 15 4.70 5.26 -9.15
C THR A 15 5.11 4.87 -7.74
N VAL A 16 4.47 3.83 -7.18
CA VAL A 16 4.75 3.37 -5.82
C VAL A 16 6.13 2.74 -5.73
N GLU A 17 6.58 1.97 -6.73
CA GLU A 17 7.93 1.37 -6.75
C GLU A 17 9.04 2.42 -6.62
N GLY A 18 8.84 3.60 -7.22
CA GLY A 18 9.77 4.73 -7.17
C GLY A 18 9.77 5.51 -5.85
N TRP A 19 8.89 5.19 -4.90
CA TRP A 19 8.79 5.93 -3.65
C TRP A 19 10.01 5.76 -2.75
N SER A 20 10.50 6.89 -2.23
CA SER A 20 11.44 6.89 -1.11
C SER A 20 10.76 6.47 0.19
N VAL A 21 11.55 6.21 1.23
CA VAL A 21 11.04 5.96 2.60
C VAL A 21 10.17 7.12 3.09
N VAL A 22 10.54 8.35 2.75
CA VAL A 22 9.78 9.57 3.12
C VAL A 22 8.41 9.56 2.44
N ASN A 23 8.33 9.20 1.16
CA ASN A 23 7.05 9.13 0.44
C ASN A 23 6.15 8.03 0.99
N VAL A 24 6.70 6.86 1.35
CA VAL A 24 5.94 5.79 2.01
C VAL A 24 5.38 6.28 3.35
N LYS A 25 6.20 6.95 4.16
CA LYS A 25 5.75 7.54 5.43
C LYS A 25 4.64 8.56 5.24
N GLU A 26 4.76 9.48 4.29
CA GLU A 26 3.72 10.47 3.98
C GLU A 26 2.42 9.79 3.56
N PHE A 27 2.51 8.77 2.71
CA PHE A 27 1.37 7.97 2.30
C PHE A 27 0.68 7.29 3.49
N LEU A 28 1.44 6.59 4.34
CA LEU A 28 0.92 5.92 5.53
C LEU A 28 0.28 6.92 6.50
N ASN A 29 0.84 8.12 6.64
CA ASN A 29 0.23 9.19 7.43
C ASN A 29 -1.10 9.67 6.83
N SER A 30 -1.16 9.86 5.50
CA SER A 30 -2.39 10.27 4.81
C SER A 30 -3.52 9.23 4.89
N LYS A 31 -3.17 7.96 5.13
CA LYS A 31 -4.10 6.82 5.26
C LYS A 31 -4.09 6.21 6.66
N ARG A 32 -3.63 6.97 7.67
CA ARG A 32 -3.45 6.48 9.04
C ARG A 32 -4.71 5.81 9.58
N ASP A 33 -5.85 6.48 9.49
CA ASP A 33 -7.12 5.99 10.02
C ASP A 33 -7.62 4.76 9.25
N TYR A 34 -7.42 4.75 7.92
CA TYR A 34 -7.76 3.62 7.06
C TYR A 34 -6.99 2.35 7.44
N PHE A 35 -5.70 2.48 7.75
CA PHE A 35 -4.88 1.36 8.21
C PHE A 35 -4.97 1.13 9.72
N SER A 36 -5.56 2.06 10.48
CA SER A 36 -5.58 2.08 11.95
C SER A 36 -4.17 2.09 12.58
N LEU A 37 -3.24 2.81 11.95
CA LEU A 37 -1.84 2.91 12.37
C LEU A 37 -1.64 3.93 13.49
N SER A 38 -0.71 3.61 14.40
CA SER A 38 -0.15 4.57 15.36
C SER A 38 1.11 5.26 14.81
N ASP A 39 1.49 6.40 15.40
CA ASP A 39 2.76 7.07 15.10
C ASP A 39 3.96 6.14 15.28
N THR A 40 3.92 5.28 16.30
CA THR A 40 4.97 4.28 16.56
C THR A 40 5.09 3.28 15.42
N GLU A 41 3.97 2.75 14.92
CA GLU A 41 3.97 1.77 13.81
C GLU A 41 4.48 2.41 12.51
N ILE A 42 4.13 3.68 12.23
CA ILE A 42 4.67 4.41 11.08
C ILE A 42 6.18 4.64 11.23
N GLY A 43 6.62 5.05 12.43
CA GLY A 43 8.04 5.24 12.73
C GLY A 43 8.87 3.96 12.64
N ILE A 44 8.29 2.80 12.97
CA ILE A 44 8.92 1.49 12.78
C ILE A 44 9.19 1.24 11.28
N LEU A 45 8.20 1.48 10.41
CA LEU A 45 8.37 1.27 8.97
C LEU A 45 9.40 2.24 8.36
N GLU A 46 9.39 3.49 8.78
CA GLU A 46 10.42 4.47 8.40
C GLU A 46 11.82 4.02 8.87
N LYS A 47 11.97 3.62 10.14
CA LYS A 47 13.24 3.20 10.71
C LYS A 47 13.81 1.94 10.05
N ASN A 48 12.95 1.02 9.60
CA ASN A 48 13.36 -0.16 8.85
C ASN A 48 13.59 0.11 7.36
N GLY A 49 13.49 1.37 6.91
CA GLY A 49 13.83 1.76 5.56
C GLY A 49 12.84 1.24 4.51
N ILE A 50 11.57 1.05 4.88
CA ILE A 50 10.54 0.56 3.95
C ILE A 50 10.28 1.63 2.88
N ASN A 51 10.90 1.42 1.71
CA ASN A 51 10.69 2.22 0.51
C ASN A 51 9.56 1.63 -0.35
N GLY A 52 9.27 2.24 -1.48
CA GLY A 52 8.19 1.85 -2.38
C GLY A 52 8.18 0.39 -2.80
N ARG A 53 9.33 -0.11 -3.28
CA ARG A 53 9.50 -1.50 -3.69
C ARG A 53 9.31 -2.47 -2.52
N ALA A 54 9.90 -2.17 -1.36
CA ALA A 54 9.72 -2.98 -0.15
C ALA A 54 8.26 -2.95 0.33
N PHE A 55 7.59 -1.80 0.24
CA PHE A 55 6.19 -1.65 0.61
C PHE A 55 5.25 -2.48 -0.27
N LEU A 56 5.55 -2.58 -1.58
CA LEU A 56 4.76 -3.40 -2.50
C LEU A 56 4.98 -4.91 -2.32
N ASP A 57 6.11 -5.32 -1.75
CA ASP A 57 6.41 -6.75 -1.50
C ASP A 57 6.10 -7.17 -0.04
N ILE A 58 5.69 -6.22 0.81
CA ILE A 58 5.58 -6.46 2.24
C ILE A 58 4.47 -7.45 2.59
N THR A 59 4.83 -8.44 3.39
CA THR A 59 3.90 -9.46 3.88
C THR A 59 3.32 -9.11 5.24
N LYS A 60 2.19 -9.74 5.58
CA LYS A 60 1.59 -9.62 6.92
C LYS A 60 2.56 -10.15 7.98
N GLU A 61 3.25 -11.24 7.69
CA GLU A 61 4.22 -11.89 8.58
C GLU A 61 5.42 -10.98 8.88
N GLU A 62 5.95 -10.29 7.88
CA GLU A 62 7.03 -9.30 8.07
C GLU A 62 6.54 -8.12 8.93
N LEU A 63 5.34 -7.59 8.67
CA LEU A 63 4.75 -6.53 9.49
C LEU A 63 4.63 -6.94 10.97
N LEU A 64 4.17 -8.17 11.23
CA LEU A 64 4.11 -8.73 12.58
C LEU A 64 5.50 -8.86 13.22
N SER A 65 6.51 -9.28 12.45
CA SER A 65 7.90 -9.38 12.92
C SER A 65 8.51 -8.03 13.29
N LEU A 66 8.03 -6.95 12.66
CA LEU A 66 8.38 -5.57 12.97
C LEU A 66 7.59 -4.99 14.16
N ASN A 67 6.79 -5.79 14.87
CA ASN A 67 5.88 -5.36 15.93
C ASN A 67 4.74 -4.43 15.48
N VAL A 68 4.34 -4.48 14.20
CA VAL A 68 3.08 -3.86 13.77
C VAL A 68 1.92 -4.75 14.24
N ARG A 69 0.87 -4.15 14.82
CA ARG A 69 -0.26 -4.92 15.35
C ARG A 69 -0.99 -5.66 14.23
N LEU A 70 -1.63 -6.78 14.59
CA LEU A 70 -2.30 -7.68 13.64
C LEU A 70 -3.36 -6.99 12.76
N GLY A 71 -4.13 -6.06 13.31
CA GLY A 71 -5.15 -5.30 12.57
C GLY A 71 -4.51 -4.46 11.44
N PRO A 72 -3.63 -3.50 11.78
CA PRO A 72 -2.90 -2.72 10.78
C PRO A 72 -2.10 -3.57 9.78
N ALA A 73 -1.44 -4.64 10.25
CA ALA A 73 -0.70 -5.54 9.38
C ALA A 73 -1.60 -6.20 8.31
N LYS A 74 -2.80 -6.65 8.70
CA LYS A 74 -3.80 -7.18 7.76
C LYS A 74 -4.31 -6.12 6.78
N ASN A 75 -4.53 -4.89 7.25
CA ASN A 75 -5.05 -3.81 6.41
C ASN A 75 -4.04 -3.40 5.33
N ILE A 76 -2.75 -3.26 5.69
CA ILE A 76 -1.67 -2.93 4.75
C ILE A 76 -1.47 -4.06 3.73
N SER A 77 -1.27 -5.30 4.18
CA SER A 77 -1.03 -6.44 3.28
C SER A 77 -2.18 -6.65 2.30
N LYS A 78 -3.44 -6.48 2.74
CA LYS A 78 -4.60 -6.54 1.86
C LYS A 78 -4.61 -5.40 0.83
N PHE A 79 -4.26 -4.18 1.25
CA PHE A 79 -4.17 -3.04 0.33
C PHE A 79 -3.13 -3.27 -0.77
N VAL A 80 -1.93 -3.72 -0.38
CA VAL A 80 -0.84 -4.02 -1.32
C VAL A 80 -1.25 -5.11 -2.31
N ALA A 81 -1.84 -6.21 -1.82
CA ALA A 81 -2.35 -7.28 -2.67
C ALA A 81 -3.42 -6.81 -3.67
N GLN A 82 -4.29 -5.88 -3.27
CA GLN A 82 -5.30 -5.30 -4.16
C GLN A 82 -4.67 -4.43 -5.25
N GLN A 83 -3.67 -3.61 -4.93
CA GLN A 83 -2.98 -2.78 -5.93
C GLN A 83 -2.28 -3.66 -6.98
N ILE A 84 -1.61 -4.74 -6.55
CA ILE A 84 -0.95 -5.70 -7.47
C ILE A 84 -1.96 -6.40 -8.39
N PHE A 85 -3.11 -6.82 -7.85
CA PHE A 85 -4.12 -7.56 -8.62
C PHE A 85 -4.78 -6.68 -9.70
N ILE A 86 -5.01 -5.41 -9.37
CA ILE A 86 -5.55 -4.41 -10.30
C ILE A 86 -4.55 -4.20 -11.44
N THR A 87 -3.26 -3.98 -11.18
CA THR A 87 -2.26 -3.78 -12.24
C THR A 87 -2.10 -4.98 -13.17
N ARG A 88 -2.12 -6.23 -12.64
CA ARG A 88 -2.08 -7.44 -13.49
C ARG A 88 -3.30 -7.63 -14.38
N SER A 89 -4.44 -7.05 -14.01
CA SER A 89 -5.66 -7.15 -14.82
C SER A 89 -5.69 -6.14 -15.98
N TYR A 90 -4.93 -5.03 -15.88
CA TYR A 90 -4.82 -4.02 -16.95
C TYR A 90 -3.61 -4.22 -17.87
N ASP A 91 -2.67 -5.11 -17.53
CA ASP A 91 -1.50 -5.47 -18.34
C ASP A 91 -1.70 -6.76 -19.16
N LEU A 92 -2.95 -7.21 -19.31
CA LEU A 92 -3.26 -8.14 -20.39
C LEU A 92 -3.30 -7.30 -21.68
N PRO A 93 -2.44 -7.56 -22.70
CA PRO A 93 -2.74 -7.08 -24.02
C PRO A 93 -4.14 -7.60 -24.33
N VAL A 94 -5.03 -6.70 -24.69
CA VAL A 94 -6.33 -7.07 -25.24
C VAL A 94 -6.01 -7.80 -26.54
N CYS A 95 -5.73 -9.10 -26.46
CA CYS A 95 -5.72 -9.99 -27.61
C CYS A 95 -7.17 -10.07 -28.04
N TYR A 96 -7.56 -9.09 -28.85
CA TYR A 96 -8.76 -9.11 -29.65
C TYR A 96 -8.62 -10.22 -30.67
N ILE A 97 -9.03 -11.43 -30.29
CA ILE A 97 -9.54 -12.48 -31.17
C ILE A 97 -10.69 -13.07 -30.35
N ILE A 98 -11.94 -12.92 -30.77
CA ILE A 98 -12.74 -13.84 -31.59
C ILE A 98 -13.96 -12.96 -31.97
N ILE A 99 -14.35 -12.73 -33.23
CA ILE A 99 -14.67 -13.65 -34.35
C ILE A 99 -14.54 -12.87 -35.67
#